data_AF-A0A3E2H7V1-F1
#
_entry.id   AF-A0A3E2H7V1-F1
#
_cell.length_a   1.000
_cell.length_b   1.000
_cell.length_c   1.000
_cell.angle_alpha   90.00
_cell.angle_beta   90.00
_cell.angle_gamma   90.00
#
_symmetry.space_group_name_H-M   'P 1'
#
loop_
_entity.id
_entity.type
_entity.pdbx_description
1 polymer ?
#
loop_
_entity_poly.entity_id
_entity_poly.type
_entity_poly.pdbx_seq_one_letter_code
_entity_poly.pdbx_strand_id
1 'polypeptide(L)'
;MGLYTKLLDDIKEVDVIIAGAFSCVIAARLADVDLGLSILVMEGGTNNDMPSVAHPAFFFSHPTSKTSIFYKGNMEKQLADREVIVASGGPELNDKLDFETSFFSGAHSIDIKKHMWAYKKQREIMRRMETYRGTCKMTSPEKMGVVDTKLNVYDVQGLKITDLSIVPRNVAANTYNTALAISEKAADIFIKELGLGLNKN
;
A
#
# COMPACT_ATOMS: atom_id res chain seq x y z
N MET A 1 -21.92 -10.31 6.46
CA MET A 1 -21.66 -10.87 5.12
C MET A 1 -20.63 -11.98 5.21
N GLY A 2 -20.68 -12.97 4.31
CA GLY A 2 -19.59 -13.93 4.15
C GLY A 2 -18.45 -13.32 3.33
N LEU A 3 -17.20 -13.66 3.65
CA LEU A 3 -16.03 -13.32 2.84
C LEU A 3 -15.90 -14.34 1.70
N TYR A 4 -16.17 -13.91 0.47
CA TYR A 4 -16.03 -14.74 -0.72
C TYR A 4 -14.68 -14.49 -1.39
N THR A 5 -13.87 -15.54 -1.55
CA THR A 5 -12.54 -15.48 -2.20
C THR A 5 -12.59 -15.67 -3.72
N LYS A 6 -13.79 -15.86 -4.27
CA LYS A 6 -14.11 -15.83 -5.71
C LYS A 6 -15.40 -15.04 -5.88
N LEU A 7 -15.46 -14.19 -6.91
CA LEU A 7 -16.72 -13.59 -7.34
C LEU A 7 -17.64 -14.71 -7.84
N LEU A 8 -18.91 -14.67 -7.46
CA LEU A 8 -19.91 -15.61 -7.95
C LEU A 8 -20.39 -15.17 -9.34
N ASP A 9 -20.62 -16.11 -10.26
CA ASP A 9 -20.91 -15.83 -11.68
C ASP A 9 -22.20 -15.03 -11.92
N ASP A 10 -23.09 -14.97 -10.92
CA ASP A 10 -24.34 -14.20 -10.92
C ASP A 10 -24.17 -12.74 -10.45
N ILE A 11 -23.08 -12.41 -9.73
CA ILE A 11 -22.79 -11.04 -9.29
C ILE A 11 -22.14 -10.24 -10.42
N LYS A 12 -22.92 -9.34 -11.01
CA LYS A 12 -22.48 -8.46 -12.12
C LYS A 12 -22.28 -6.99 -11.73
N GLU A 13 -22.81 -6.59 -10.58
CA GLU A 13 -22.85 -5.22 -10.11
C GLU A 13 -22.78 -5.20 -8.58
N VAL A 14 -22.16 -4.17 -8.02
CA VAL A 14 -22.08 -3.87 -6.59
C VAL A 14 -22.09 -2.35 -6.40
N ASP A 15 -22.47 -1.87 -5.22
CA ASP A 15 -22.55 -0.44 -4.91
C ASP A 15 -21.16 0.22 -4.85
N VAL A 16 -20.16 -0.50 -4.32
CA VAL A 16 -18.78 0.00 -4.16
C VAL A 16 -17.74 -1.06 -4.52
N ILE A 17 -16.80 -0.72 -5.40
CA ILE A 17 -15.60 -1.51 -5.70
C ILE A 17 -14.38 -0.80 -5.08
N ILE A 18 -13.56 -1.54 -4.33
CA ILE A 18 -12.34 -1.01 -3.68
C ILE A 18 -11.17 -1.94 -4.01
N ALA A 19 -10.07 -1.39 -4.53
CA ALA A 19 -8.91 -2.18 -4.95
C ALA A 19 -7.62 -1.80 -4.22
N GLY A 20 -6.83 -2.81 -3.83
CA GLY A 20 -5.46 -2.67 -3.30
C GLY A 20 -5.30 -2.72 -1.78
N ALA A 21 -4.04 -2.74 -1.32
CA ALA A 21 -3.65 -3.27 -0.01
C ALA A 21 -4.23 -2.59 1.25
N PHE A 22 -4.73 -1.36 1.15
CA PHE A 22 -5.38 -0.64 2.27
C PHE A 22 -6.91 -0.53 2.12
N SER A 23 -7.49 -1.20 1.11
CA SER A 23 -8.93 -1.29 0.89
C SER A 23 -9.70 -1.80 2.09
N CYS A 24 -9.10 -2.70 2.89
CA CYS A 24 -9.70 -3.32 4.07
C CYS A 24 -10.19 -2.30 5.10
N VAL A 25 -9.49 -1.17 5.28
CA VAL A 25 -9.91 -0.09 6.19
C VAL A 25 -11.20 0.55 5.70
N ILE A 26 -11.25 0.92 4.42
CA ILE A 26 -12.42 1.58 3.82
C ILE A 26 -13.61 0.61 3.76
N ALA A 27 -13.37 -0.65 3.36
CA ALA A 27 -14.38 -1.69 3.31
C ALA A 27 -15.01 -1.97 4.69
N ALA A 28 -14.19 -2.10 5.74
CA ALA A 28 -14.69 -2.29 7.11
C ALA A 28 -15.51 -1.09 7.58
N ARG A 29 -14.99 0.14 7.40
CA ARG A 29 -15.69 1.38 7.78
C ARG A 29 -17.02 1.58 7.07
N LEU A 30 -17.14 1.16 5.80
CA LEU A 30 -18.40 1.18 5.05
C LEU A 30 -19.37 0.08 5.51
N ALA A 31 -18.90 -1.14 5.71
CA ALA A 31 -19.72 -2.25 6.21
C ALA A 31 -20.25 -2.03 7.63
N ASP A 32 -19.52 -1.29 8.47
CA ASP A 32 -19.93 -0.92 9.83
C ASP A 32 -21.09 0.10 9.87
N VAL A 33 -21.24 0.94 8.82
CA VAL A 33 -22.29 1.98 8.78
C VAL A 33 -23.56 1.56 8.06
N ASP A 34 -23.48 0.63 7.10
CA ASP A 34 -24.63 0.09 6.38
C ASP A 34 -24.42 -1.38 6.00
N LEU A 35 -25.28 -2.25 6.54
CA LEU A 35 -25.29 -3.69 6.26
C LEU A 35 -25.95 -4.06 4.93
N GLY A 36 -26.66 -3.11 4.29
CA GLY A 36 -27.27 -3.28 2.97
C GLY A 36 -26.30 -3.04 1.82
N LEU A 37 -25.14 -2.40 2.07
CA LEU A 37 -24.19 -2.02 1.03
C LEU A 37 -23.42 -3.23 0.49
N SER A 38 -23.46 -3.44 -0.82
CA SER A 38 -22.64 -4.44 -1.51
C SER A 38 -21.25 -3.88 -1.83
N ILE A 39 -20.23 -4.46 -1.21
CA ILE A 39 -18.83 -4.01 -1.32
C ILE A 39 -17.98 -5.12 -1.92
N LEU A 40 -17.36 -4.88 -3.07
CA LEU A 40 -16.36 -5.76 -3.67
C LEU A 40 -14.95 -5.25 -3.32
N VAL A 41 -14.19 -6.06 -2.60
CA VAL A 41 -12.77 -5.82 -2.33
C VAL A 41 -11.92 -6.64 -3.29
N MET A 42 -11.07 -5.97 -4.08
CA MET A 42 -10.14 -6.59 -5.01
C MET A 42 -8.70 -6.43 -4.51
N GLU A 43 -8.05 -7.55 -4.20
CA GLU A 43 -6.64 -7.58 -3.77
C GLU A 43 -5.88 -8.55 -4.69
N GLY A 44 -4.64 -8.20 -5.05
CA GLY A 44 -3.81 -9.04 -5.91
C GLY A 44 -3.14 -10.20 -5.15
N GLY A 45 -2.94 -10.04 -3.84
CA GLY A 45 -2.46 -11.08 -2.95
C GLY A 45 -3.51 -12.14 -2.59
N THR A 46 -3.05 -13.30 -2.13
CA THR A 46 -3.92 -14.33 -1.53
C THR A 46 -4.47 -13.87 -0.17
N ASN A 47 -5.60 -14.43 0.26
CA ASN A 47 -6.10 -14.26 1.63
C ASN A 47 -5.01 -14.63 2.66
N ASN A 48 -4.97 -13.92 3.78
CA ASN A 48 -3.87 -13.96 4.74
C ASN A 48 -4.05 -14.97 5.88
N ASP A 49 -5.00 -15.91 5.75
CA ASP A 49 -5.26 -16.99 6.70
C ASP A 49 -4.18 -18.10 6.61
N MET A 50 -2.96 -17.74 7.04
CA MET A 50 -1.80 -18.61 7.06
C MET A 50 -1.01 -18.42 8.36
N PRO A 51 -0.56 -19.49 9.03
CA PRO A 51 0.24 -19.37 10.27
C PRO A 51 1.51 -18.53 10.12
N SER A 52 2.11 -18.53 8.92
CA SER A 52 3.27 -17.68 8.61
C SER A 52 2.96 -16.20 8.79
N VAL A 53 1.78 -15.73 8.36
CA VAL A 53 1.37 -14.33 8.50
C VAL A 53 0.85 -14.04 9.92
N ALA A 54 0.14 -14.99 10.53
CA ALA A 54 -0.47 -14.82 11.85
C ALA A 54 0.54 -14.78 13.02
N HIS A 55 1.70 -15.45 12.90
CA HIS A 55 2.68 -15.52 13.98
C HIS A 55 4.00 -14.80 13.63
N PRO A 56 4.36 -13.71 14.34
CA PRO A 56 5.57 -12.92 14.06
C PRO A 56 6.89 -13.70 14.02
N ALA A 57 6.96 -14.86 14.70
CA ALA A 57 8.12 -15.74 14.69
C ALA A 57 8.48 -16.24 13.27
N PHE A 58 7.50 -16.36 12.37
CA PHE A 58 7.70 -16.76 10.98
C PHE A 58 8.06 -15.60 10.05
N PHE A 59 8.29 -14.38 10.55
CA PHE A 59 8.74 -13.25 9.74
C PHE A 59 9.96 -13.60 8.87
N PHE A 60 10.94 -14.31 9.42
CA PHE A 60 12.15 -14.72 8.71
C PHE A 60 11.95 -15.83 7.65
N SER A 61 10.75 -16.43 7.56
CA SER A 61 10.36 -17.30 6.43
C SER A 61 9.64 -16.55 5.30
N HIS A 62 9.37 -15.25 5.44
CA HIS A 62 8.77 -14.45 4.37
C HIS A 62 9.69 -14.11 3.18
N PRO A 63 11.03 -13.96 3.33
CA PRO A 63 11.93 -13.74 2.18
C PRO A 63 11.91 -14.87 1.14
N THR A 64 11.35 -16.03 1.49
CA THR A 64 11.16 -17.21 0.64
C THR A 64 9.68 -17.59 0.46
N SER A 65 8.73 -16.72 0.83
CA SER A 65 7.30 -17.02 0.81
C SER A 65 6.53 -16.31 -0.32
N LYS A 66 5.33 -16.82 -0.61
CA LYS A 66 4.44 -16.46 -1.73
C LYS A 66 3.82 -15.06 -1.65
N THR A 67 4.48 -14.12 -0.98
CA THR A 67 3.94 -12.82 -0.57
C THR A 67 4.73 -11.61 -1.12
N SER A 68 5.76 -11.81 -1.96
CA SER A 68 6.67 -10.73 -2.40
C SER A 68 6.96 -10.66 -3.92
N ILE A 69 6.59 -9.55 -4.59
CA ILE A 69 6.90 -9.19 -6.00
C ILE A 69 8.33 -8.68 -6.00
N PHE A 70 9.03 -8.87 -7.10
CA PHE A 70 10.32 -8.25 -7.34
C PHE A 70 10.25 -7.50 -8.67
N TYR A 71 9.94 -6.19 -8.62
CA TYR A 71 9.90 -5.34 -9.81
C TYR A 71 11.33 -5.07 -10.26
N LYS A 72 11.66 -5.51 -11.48
CA LYS A 72 12.94 -5.24 -12.12
C LYS A 72 12.92 -3.85 -12.76
N GLY A 73 13.72 -2.94 -12.22
CA GLY A 73 13.98 -1.63 -12.83
C GLY A 73 14.99 -1.73 -13.97
N ASN A 74 15.01 -0.71 -14.83
CA ASN A 74 15.98 -0.58 -15.93
C ASN A 74 17.43 -0.48 -15.42
N MET A 75 18.39 -0.71 -16.32
CA MET A 75 19.80 -0.38 -16.08
C MET A 75 19.97 1.14 -15.97
N GLU A 76 20.61 1.61 -14.90
CA GLU A 76 20.88 3.03 -14.66
C GLU A 76 22.39 3.27 -14.44
N LYS A 77 22.99 4.22 -15.17
CA LYS A 77 24.42 4.55 -15.07
C LYS A 77 24.84 4.99 -13.67
N GLN A 78 23.94 5.69 -12.99
CA GLN A 78 24.06 6.15 -11.60
C GLN A 78 24.21 4.99 -10.61
N LEU A 79 23.86 3.77 -11.03
CA LEU A 79 23.93 2.54 -10.25
C LEU A 79 25.05 1.60 -10.74
N ALA A 80 25.94 2.08 -11.61
CA ALA A 80 26.93 1.32 -12.37
C ALA A 80 26.26 0.25 -13.27
N ASP A 81 25.29 0.70 -14.07
CA ASP A 81 24.53 -0.10 -15.05
C ASP A 81 23.83 -1.34 -14.46
N ARG A 82 23.51 -1.30 -13.17
CA ARG A 82 22.74 -2.35 -12.48
C ARG A 82 21.25 -2.11 -12.57
N GLU A 83 20.52 -3.20 -12.76
CA GLU A 83 19.05 -3.27 -12.68
C GLU A 83 18.64 -3.44 -11.22
N VAL A 84 17.82 -2.51 -10.69
CA VAL A 84 17.36 -2.58 -9.29
C VAL A 84 16.16 -3.49 -9.18
N ILE A 85 16.23 -4.46 -8.28
CA ILE A 85 15.06 -5.19 -7.81
C ILE A 85 14.37 -4.39 -6.69
N VAL A 86 13.15 -3.92 -6.94
CA VAL A 86 12.29 -3.27 -5.95
C VAL A 86 11.23 -4.27 -5.47
N ALA A 87 11.32 -4.67 -4.21
CA ALA A 87 10.34 -5.59 -3.62
C ALA A 87 8.94 -4.96 -3.43
N SER A 88 7.89 -5.72 -3.77
CA SER A 88 6.44 -5.48 -3.58
C SER A 88 5.75 -6.85 -3.25
N GLY A 89 4.52 -7.24 -3.66
CA GLY A 89 3.87 -8.59 -3.36
C GLY A 89 2.83 -9.18 -4.36
N GLY A 90 2.84 -10.47 -4.81
CA GLY A 90 3.92 -11.50 -4.80
C GLY A 90 3.75 -12.80 -5.66
N PRO A 91 4.76 -13.24 -6.50
CA PRO A 91 4.65 -14.43 -7.39
C PRO A 91 5.70 -15.59 -7.31
N GLU A 92 6.98 -15.40 -7.67
CA GLU A 92 7.86 -16.43 -8.32
C GLU A 92 8.94 -17.15 -7.44
N LEU A 93 9.73 -18.09 -8.02
CA LEU A 93 10.41 -19.17 -7.26
C LEU A 93 11.90 -19.50 -7.54
N ASN A 94 12.41 -19.44 -8.79
CA ASN A 94 13.65 -20.17 -9.16
C ASN A 94 14.94 -19.35 -9.38
N ASP A 95 14.90 -18.03 -9.18
CA ASP A 95 16.10 -17.19 -9.31
C ASP A 95 17.08 -17.42 -8.15
N LYS A 96 18.35 -17.69 -8.47
CA LYS A 96 19.38 -17.94 -7.46
C LYS A 96 19.75 -16.66 -6.70
N LEU A 97 19.62 -16.72 -5.38
CA LEU A 97 20.24 -15.77 -4.46
C LEU A 97 21.77 -15.93 -4.49
N ASP A 98 22.48 -14.93 -5.02
CA ASP A 98 23.94 -14.88 -5.12
C ASP A 98 24.56 -13.87 -4.13
N PHE A 99 23.91 -13.64 -2.98
CA PHE A 99 24.43 -12.70 -1.97
C PHE A 99 24.10 -13.11 -0.54
N GLU A 100 25.11 -13.62 0.18
CA GLU A 100 25.05 -13.77 1.63
C GLU A 100 25.50 -12.45 2.29
N THR A 101 24.55 -11.71 2.86
CA THR A 101 24.79 -10.34 3.35
C THR A 101 25.74 -10.23 4.54
N SER A 102 26.01 -11.34 5.24
CA SER A 102 26.65 -11.40 6.57
C SER A 102 26.03 -10.47 7.63
N PHE A 103 24.79 -10.00 7.39
CA PHE A 103 24.16 -9.01 8.27
C PHE A 103 23.59 -9.69 9.50
N PHE A 104 23.96 -9.20 10.69
CA PHE A 104 23.59 -9.78 12.00
C PHE A 104 24.20 -11.15 12.32
N SER A 105 25.05 -11.73 11.47
CA SER A 105 25.79 -12.98 11.77
C SER A 105 27.14 -12.74 12.49
N GLY A 106 27.61 -11.49 12.56
CA GLY A 106 28.87 -11.11 13.21
C GLY A 106 28.78 -11.01 14.74
N ALA A 107 29.71 -11.67 15.45
CA ALA A 107 29.76 -11.81 16.91
C ALA A 107 29.87 -10.51 17.76
N HIS A 108 29.87 -9.33 17.13
CA HIS A 108 30.11 -8.04 17.79
C HIS A 108 29.03 -6.97 17.53
N SER A 109 27.94 -7.31 16.83
CA SER A 109 26.76 -6.44 16.65
C SER A 109 27.05 -5.02 16.09
N ILE A 110 28.20 -4.83 15.45
CA ILE A 110 28.64 -3.55 14.87
C ILE A 110 27.64 -3.05 13.80
N ASP A 111 27.03 -4.01 13.12
CA ASP A 111 26.00 -3.86 12.08
C ASP A 111 24.76 -3.15 12.62
N ILE A 112 24.35 -3.42 13.87
CA ILE A 112 23.17 -2.82 14.49
C ILE A 112 23.37 -1.31 14.66
N LYS A 113 24.52 -0.88 15.20
CA LYS A 113 24.84 0.55 15.35
C LYS A 113 24.94 1.25 13.98
N LYS A 114 25.55 0.58 12.99
CA LYS A 114 25.59 1.05 11.60
C LYS A 114 24.19 1.14 10.99
N HIS A 115 23.30 0.19 11.22
CA HIS A 115 21.91 0.23 10.76
C HIS A 115 21.09 1.32 11.44
N MET A 116 21.22 1.53 12.76
CA MET A 116 20.55 2.63 13.45
C MET A 116 21.02 4.00 12.92
N TRP A 117 22.31 4.15 12.61
CA TRP A 117 22.86 5.36 12.00
C TRP A 117 22.41 5.52 10.54
N ALA A 118 22.50 4.46 9.74
CA ALA A 118 22.08 4.44 8.33
C ALA A 118 20.59 4.74 8.20
N TYR A 119 19.73 4.14 9.02
CA TYR A 119 18.31 4.47 9.11
C TYR A 119 18.10 5.95 9.43
N LYS A 120 18.79 6.49 10.45
CA LYS A 120 18.69 7.92 10.80
C LYS A 120 19.14 8.83 9.65
N LYS A 121 20.24 8.49 8.95
CA LYS A 121 20.78 9.30 7.85
C LYS A 121 20.00 9.16 6.53
N GLN A 122 19.59 7.95 6.16
CA GLN A 122 18.65 7.73 5.06
C GLN A 122 17.34 8.48 5.33
N ARG A 123 16.78 8.40 6.54
CA ARG A 123 15.59 9.18 6.92
C ARG A 123 15.84 10.69 6.79
N GLU A 124 17.01 11.19 7.18
CA GLU A 124 17.39 12.61 7.02
C GLU A 124 17.51 13.04 5.55
N ILE A 125 18.08 12.18 4.69
CA ILE A 125 18.25 12.43 3.25
C ILE A 125 16.90 12.34 2.53
N MET A 126 16.16 11.24 2.72
CA MET A 126 14.86 10.99 2.10
C MET A 126 13.84 12.10 2.44
N ARG A 127 13.91 12.66 3.65
CA ARG A 127 13.12 13.85 4.07
C ARG A 127 13.39 15.12 3.26
N ARG A 128 14.55 15.22 2.58
CA ARG A 128 14.94 16.37 1.76
C ARG A 128 14.83 16.11 0.25
N MET A 129 14.49 14.89 -0.17
CA MET A 129 14.23 14.59 -1.57
C MET A 129 12.82 15.06 -1.94
N GLU A 130 12.68 15.72 -3.08
CA GLU A 130 11.38 16.17 -3.60
C GLU A 130 10.47 15.00 -3.99
N THR A 131 11.06 13.85 -4.34
CA THR A 131 10.34 12.70 -4.89
C THR A 131 10.34 11.51 -3.93
N TYR A 132 9.19 11.26 -3.30
CA TYR A 132 8.74 9.89 -3.02
C TYR A 132 7.21 9.85 -2.93
N ARG A 133 6.58 9.23 -3.94
CA ARG A 133 5.11 9.00 -4.09
C ARG A 133 4.26 10.26 -4.21
N GLY A 134 4.05 10.69 -5.45
CA GLY A 134 3.19 11.82 -5.84
C GLY A 134 2.63 11.71 -7.26
N THR A 135 2.56 10.49 -7.81
CA THR A 135 2.15 10.22 -9.20
C THR A 135 0.69 10.55 -9.49
N CYS A 136 -0.16 10.60 -8.45
CA CYS A 136 -1.58 10.94 -8.53
C CYS A 136 -1.90 12.15 -7.62
N LYS A 137 -0.94 13.08 -7.49
CA LYS A 137 -0.93 14.15 -6.48
C LYS A 137 -2.24 14.95 -6.36
N MET A 138 -2.67 15.11 -5.11
CA MET A 138 -3.80 15.94 -4.69
C MET A 138 -3.39 17.41 -4.69
N THR A 139 -3.65 18.11 -5.79
CA THR A 139 -3.40 19.55 -5.97
C THR A 139 -4.24 20.09 -7.13
N SER A 140 -4.18 21.39 -7.41
CA SER A 140 -4.94 21.99 -8.53
C SER A 140 -4.48 21.46 -9.90
N PRO A 141 -5.37 21.32 -10.91
CA PRO A 141 -5.00 20.93 -12.28
C PRO A 141 -3.86 21.78 -12.87
N GLU A 142 -3.88 23.10 -12.61
CA GLU A 142 -2.82 24.09 -12.91
C GLU A 142 -1.40 23.68 -12.45
N LYS A 143 -1.32 22.79 -11.46
CA LYS A 143 -0.07 22.27 -10.87
C LYS A 143 0.16 20.81 -11.21
N MET A 144 -0.45 20.31 -12.29
CA MET A 144 -0.50 18.90 -12.71
C MET A 144 -1.18 18.00 -11.67
N GLY A 145 -2.23 18.49 -11.02
CA GLY A 145 -3.01 17.72 -10.06
C GLY A 145 -3.83 16.61 -10.73
N VAL A 146 -3.96 15.47 -10.06
CA VAL A 146 -4.73 14.31 -10.56
C VAL A 146 -6.00 14.08 -9.75
N VAL A 147 -6.01 14.42 -8.47
CA VAL A 147 -7.20 14.30 -7.60
C VAL A 147 -7.52 15.58 -6.83
N ASP A 148 -8.81 15.77 -6.54
CA ASP A 148 -9.32 16.85 -5.70
C ASP A 148 -9.24 16.52 -4.18
N THR A 149 -9.70 17.45 -3.34
CA THR A 149 -9.72 17.29 -1.86
C THR A 149 -10.76 16.30 -1.34
N LYS A 150 -11.60 15.75 -2.21
CA LYS A 150 -12.59 14.68 -1.98
C LYS A 150 -12.15 13.36 -2.62
N LEU A 151 -10.89 13.29 -3.06
CA LEU A 151 -10.23 12.14 -3.69
C LEU A 151 -10.79 11.77 -5.06
N ASN A 152 -11.65 12.60 -5.68
CA ASN A 152 -12.13 12.39 -7.04
C ASN A 152 -10.97 12.55 -8.02
N VAL A 153 -10.89 11.69 -9.03
CA VAL A 153 -10.01 11.90 -10.17
C VAL A 153 -10.59 13.00 -11.06
N TYR A 154 -9.77 13.98 -11.45
CA TYR A 154 -10.22 15.02 -12.37
C TYR A 154 -10.68 14.42 -13.70
N ASP A 155 -11.80 14.92 -14.22
CA ASP A 155 -12.43 14.52 -15.48
C ASP A 155 -12.87 13.04 -15.59
N VAL A 156 -12.87 12.28 -14.48
CA VAL A 156 -13.35 10.89 -14.43
C VAL A 156 -14.46 10.73 -13.38
N GLN A 157 -15.64 10.31 -13.83
CA GLN A 157 -16.79 10.06 -12.95
C GLN A 157 -16.66 8.69 -12.25
N GLY A 158 -17.11 8.61 -10.99
CA GLY A 158 -17.14 7.37 -10.21
C GLY A 158 -15.78 6.83 -9.74
N LEU A 159 -14.66 7.47 -10.12
CA LEU A 159 -13.31 7.03 -9.72
C LEU A 159 -12.70 7.93 -8.64
N LYS A 160 -12.16 7.28 -7.60
CA LYS A 160 -11.40 7.93 -6.52
C LYS A 160 -10.09 7.21 -6.25
N ILE A 161 -9.07 7.92 -5.78
CA ILE A 161 -7.75 7.35 -5.44
C ILE A 161 -7.43 7.54 -3.96
N THR A 162 -7.13 6.44 -3.27
CA THR A 162 -6.85 6.38 -1.83
C THR A 162 -5.49 5.74 -1.56
N ASP A 163 -4.43 6.28 -2.16
CA ASP A 163 -3.07 5.72 -2.09
C ASP A 163 -2.05 6.83 -1.75
N LEU A 164 -0.86 6.44 -1.31
CA LEU A 164 0.27 7.34 -1.08
C LEU A 164 0.68 8.15 -2.33
N SER A 165 0.36 7.70 -3.54
CA SER A 165 0.53 8.47 -4.77
C SER A 165 -0.23 9.80 -4.81
N ILE A 166 -1.28 10.00 -3.99
CA ILE A 166 -1.99 11.28 -3.90
C ILE A 166 -1.23 12.32 -3.08
N VAL A 167 -0.22 11.92 -2.32
CA VAL A 167 0.46 12.79 -1.38
C VAL A 167 1.33 13.79 -2.16
N PRO A 168 1.08 15.12 -2.09
CA PRO A 168 1.74 16.07 -2.98
C PRO A 168 3.21 16.36 -2.60
N ARG A 169 3.64 16.01 -1.38
CA ARG A 169 5.02 16.13 -0.87
C ARG A 169 5.29 15.10 0.22
N ASN A 170 6.53 14.61 0.33
CA ASN A 170 6.93 13.60 1.30
C ASN A 170 6.47 13.90 2.74
N VAL A 171 5.68 12.99 3.33
CA VAL A 171 5.26 13.05 4.74
C VAL A 171 6.34 12.38 5.60
N ALA A 172 6.97 13.16 6.49
CA ALA A 172 8.11 12.74 7.31
C ALA A 172 7.83 11.70 8.43
N ALA A 173 6.80 10.87 8.25
CA ALA A 173 6.27 9.87 9.17
C ALA A 173 6.63 8.42 8.75
N ASN A 174 5.98 7.42 9.33
CA ASN A 174 6.02 6.03 8.84
C ASN A 174 5.02 5.89 7.67
N THR A 175 5.50 5.37 6.53
CA THR A 175 4.73 5.15 5.31
C THR A 175 3.42 4.37 5.53
N TYR A 176 3.45 3.32 6.35
CA TYR A 176 2.26 2.52 6.69
C TYR A 176 1.23 3.35 7.48
N ASN A 177 1.68 4.11 8.49
CA ASN A 177 0.81 5.00 9.27
C ASN A 177 0.19 6.11 8.39
N THR A 178 0.95 6.64 7.42
CA THR A 178 0.43 7.63 6.47
C THR A 178 -0.64 7.02 5.57
N ALA A 179 -0.43 5.79 5.07
CA ALA A 179 -1.42 5.09 4.25
C ALA A 179 -2.71 4.81 5.04
N LEU A 180 -2.61 4.29 6.27
CA LEU A 180 -3.76 4.12 7.17
C LEU A 180 -4.52 5.42 7.40
N ALA A 181 -3.81 6.52 7.69
CA ALA A 181 -4.45 7.83 7.91
C ALA A 181 -5.16 8.37 6.66
N ILE A 182 -4.65 8.08 5.47
CA ILE A 182 -5.32 8.39 4.19
C ILE A 182 -6.58 7.53 4.04
N SER A 183 -6.51 6.22 4.30
CA SER A 183 -7.64 5.30 4.17
C SER A 183 -8.77 5.59 5.16
N GLU A 184 -8.45 5.88 6.42
CA GLU A 184 -9.44 6.35 7.41
C GLU A 184 -10.13 7.64 6.95
N LYS A 185 -9.34 8.62 6.46
CA LYS A 185 -9.90 9.88 5.97
C LYS A 185 -10.73 9.71 4.70
N ALA A 186 -10.36 8.77 3.83
CA ALA A 186 -11.14 8.40 2.66
C ALA A 186 -12.49 7.80 3.06
N ALA A 187 -12.50 6.88 4.03
CA ALA A 187 -13.74 6.30 4.55
C ALA A 187 -14.72 7.38 5.06
N ASP A 188 -14.26 8.34 5.86
CA ASP A 188 -15.09 9.48 6.30
C ASP A 188 -15.71 10.28 5.13
N ILE A 189 -14.93 10.50 4.06
CA ILE A 189 -15.41 11.21 2.86
C ILE A 189 -16.47 10.36 2.14
N PHE A 190 -16.23 9.06 1.99
CA PHE A 190 -17.10 8.16 1.22
C PHE A 190 -18.43 7.93 1.94
N ILE A 191 -18.39 7.67 3.25
CA ILE A 191 -19.58 7.59 4.11
C ILE A 191 -20.45 8.84 3.92
N LYS A 192 -19.84 10.04 3.97
CA LYS A 192 -20.56 11.30 3.82
C LYS A 192 -21.13 11.52 2.42
N GLU A 193 -20.39 11.16 1.37
CA GLU A 193 -20.84 11.36 -0.03
C GLU A 193 -21.87 10.34 -0.49
N LEU A 194 -21.82 9.11 0.04
CA LEU A 194 -22.84 8.09 -0.15
C LEU A 194 -24.09 8.30 0.74
N GLY A 195 -24.06 9.31 1.63
CA GLY A 195 -25.16 9.60 2.56
C GLY A 195 -25.34 8.58 3.70
N LEU A 196 -24.37 7.68 3.87
CA LEU A 196 -24.43 6.59 4.85
C LEU A 196 -24.31 7.14 6.28
N GLY A 197 -24.99 6.49 7.22
CA GLY A 197 -24.99 6.90 8.63
C GLY A 197 -25.73 8.20 8.97
N LEU A 198 -26.33 8.90 7.99
CA LEU A 198 -27.17 10.09 8.23
C LEU A 198 -28.56 9.76 8.78
N ASN A 199 -28.90 8.47 8.92
CA ASN A 199 -30.10 7.99 9.60
C ASN A 199 -29.74 7.29 10.92
N LYS A 200 -29.68 8.05 12.01
CA LYS A 200 -29.93 7.56 13.38
C LYS A 200 -30.85 8.56 14.07
N ASN A 201 -31.98 8.05 14.57
CA ASN A 201 -32.98 8.80 15.34
C ASN A 201 -32.38 9.40 16.62
#